data_AF-A0A7J8Y5K8-F1
#
_entry.id   AF-A0A7J8Y5K8-F1
#
_cell.length_a   1.000
_cell.length_b   1.000
_cell.length_c   1.000
_cell.angle_alpha   90.00
_cell.angle_beta   90.00
_cell.angle_gamma   90.00
#
_symmetry.space_group_name_H-M   'P 1'
#
loop_
_entity.id
_entity.type
_entity.pdbx_description
1 polymer ?
#
loop_
_entity_poly.entity_id
_entity_poly.type
_entity_poly.pdbx_seq_one_letter_code
_entity_poly.pdbx_strand_id
1 'polypeptide(L)'
;MSLKSSASFYNQALPYVAMVLMRFGSAGMPIVAKYALNRGMSQHVLVVYRFIIATLVLAPFAIVFDRKVRPKMTLSVFVQIALLGLLEPAIDQTLYYTGIKYTTATVATALCNVLPAFVFLLAWVC
;
A
#
# COMPACT_ATOMS: atom_id res chain seq x y z
N MET A 1 -0.40 -11.83 37.35
CA MET A 1 0.71 -12.30 36.47
C MET A 1 0.19 -12.98 35.18
N SER A 2 -0.85 -13.82 35.25
CA SER A 2 -1.45 -14.50 34.08
C SER A 2 -2.03 -13.55 33.00
N LEU A 3 -2.80 -12.52 33.38
CA LEU A 3 -3.39 -11.57 32.42
C LEU A 3 -2.37 -10.74 31.62
N LYS A 4 -1.19 -10.45 32.19
CA LYS A 4 -0.13 -9.70 31.51
C LYS A 4 0.60 -10.57 30.47
N SER A 5 0.65 -11.88 30.70
CA SER A 5 1.21 -12.86 29.75
C SER A 5 0.27 -13.08 28.56
N SER A 6 -1.04 -13.23 28.78
CA SER A 6 -2.02 -13.35 27.69
C SER A 6 -2.15 -12.06 26.87
N ALA A 7 -2.09 -10.88 27.50
CA ALA A 7 -2.09 -9.60 26.78
C ALA A 7 -0.82 -9.39 25.95
N SER A 8 0.34 -9.85 26.46
CA SER A 8 1.61 -9.83 25.70
C SER A 8 1.57 -10.75 24.50
N PHE A 9 1.00 -11.96 24.66
CA PHE A 9 0.84 -12.91 23.56
C PHE A 9 -0.13 -12.38 22.50
N TYR A 10 -1.25 -11.78 22.92
CA TYR A 10 -2.20 -11.14 22.01
C TYR A 10 -1.56 -10.01 21.20
N ASN A 11 -0.80 -9.11 21.84
CA ASN A 11 -0.10 -8.02 21.15
C ASN A 11 1.00 -8.50 20.20
N GLN A 12 1.63 -9.64 20.47
CA GLN A 12 2.57 -10.27 19.54
C GLN A 12 1.86 -10.96 18.38
N ALA A 13 0.70 -11.58 18.61
CA ALA A 13 -0.09 -12.25 17.57
C ALA A 13 -0.82 -11.26 16.65
N LEU A 14 -1.26 -10.12 17.18
CA LEU A 14 -1.99 -9.07 16.47
C LEU A 14 -1.33 -8.63 15.14
N PRO A 15 -0.02 -8.30 15.07
CA PRO A 15 0.63 -7.93 13.82
C PRO A 15 0.66 -9.08 12.81
N TYR A 16 0.83 -10.34 13.24
CA TYR A 16 0.80 -11.48 12.32
C TYR A 16 -0.60 -11.70 11.74
N VAL A 17 -1.64 -11.62 12.58
CA VAL A 17 -3.04 -11.72 12.13
C VAL A 17 -3.38 -10.56 11.18
N ALA A 18 -2.93 -9.34 11.49
CA ALA A 18 -3.10 -8.18 10.63
C ALA A 18 -2.40 -8.36 9.26
N MET A 19 -1.18 -8.91 9.26
CA MET A 19 -0.44 -9.22 8.02
C MET A 19 -1.18 -10.26 7.17
N VAL A 20 -1.70 -11.33 7.77
CA VAL A 20 -2.47 -12.36 7.05
C VAL A 20 -3.74 -11.76 6.45
N LEU A 21 -4.50 -10.99 7.23
CA LEU A 21 -5.71 -10.30 6.74
C LEU A 21 -5.39 -9.32 5.61
N MET A 22 -4.31 -8.55 5.73
CA MET A 22 -3.86 -7.61 4.70
C MET A 22 -3.49 -8.34 3.39
N ARG A 23 -2.75 -9.46 3.48
CA ARG A 23 -2.37 -10.27 2.32
C ARG A 23 -3.60 -10.90 1.65
N PHE A 24 -4.54 -11.38 2.45
CA PHE A 24 -5.80 -11.93 1.96
C PHE A 24 -6.66 -10.88 1.24
N GLY A 25 -6.83 -9.70 1.84
CA GLY A 25 -7.53 -8.57 1.20
C GLY A 25 -6.85 -8.12 -0.10
N SER A 26 -5.51 -8.13 -0.13
CA SER A 26 -4.74 -7.77 -1.32
C SER A 26 -4.87 -8.80 -2.46
N ALA A 27 -5.07 -10.09 -2.13
CA ALA A 27 -5.22 -11.16 -3.12
C ALA A 27 -6.54 -11.07 -3.92
N GLY A 28 -7.57 -10.40 -3.39
CA GLY A 28 -8.81 -10.16 -4.12
C GLY A 28 -8.65 -9.17 -5.29
N MET A 29 -7.72 -8.22 -5.18
CA MET A 29 -7.53 -7.17 -6.17
C MET A 29 -7.14 -7.67 -7.58
N PRO A 30 -6.17 -8.59 -7.76
CA PRO A 30 -5.85 -9.11 -9.09
C PRO A 30 -7.01 -9.90 -9.72
N ILE A 31 -7.86 -10.55 -8.92
CA ILE A 31 -9.02 -11.31 -9.41
C ILE A 31 -10.07 -10.35 -9.98
N VAL A 32 -10.42 -9.30 -9.22
CA VAL A 32 -11.35 -8.25 -9.66
C VAL A 32 -10.79 -7.50 -10.88
N ALA A 33 -9.49 -7.21 -10.88
CA ALA A 33 -8.83 -6.55 -12.00
C ALA A 33 -8.89 -7.41 -13.27
N LYS A 34 -8.57 -8.70 -13.19
CA LYS A 34 -8.62 -9.63 -14.32
C LYS A 34 -10.04 -9.81 -14.86
N TYR A 35 -11.04 -9.83 -13.99
CA TYR A 35 -12.45 -9.89 -14.39
C TYR A 35 -12.87 -8.64 -15.17
N ALA A 36 -12.52 -7.45 -14.69
CA ALA A 36 -12.86 -6.18 -15.33
C ALA A 36 -12.12 -5.96 -16.66
N LEU A 37 -10.83 -6.35 -16.74
CA LEU A 37 -10.03 -6.29 -17.96
C LEU A 37 -10.56 -7.25 -19.05
N ASN A 38 -10.97 -8.47 -18.69
CA ASN A 38 -11.56 -9.43 -19.63
C ASN A 38 -12.90 -8.95 -20.22
N ARG A 39 -13.57 -7.99 -19.58
CA ARG A 39 -14.79 -7.33 -20.10
C ARG A 39 -14.49 -6.16 -21.03
N GLY A 40 -13.21 -5.92 -21.38
CA GLY A 40 -12.78 -4.84 -22.27
C GLY A 40 -12.53 -3.50 -21.57
N MET A 41 -12.45 -3.47 -20.23
CA MET A 41 -12.22 -2.22 -19.49
C MET A 41 -10.74 -1.84 -19.51
N SER A 42 -10.44 -0.58 -19.87
CA SER A 42 -9.07 -0.06 -19.87
C SER A 42 -8.45 -0.08 -18.46
N GLN A 43 -7.21 -0.56 -18.38
CA GLN A 43 -6.44 -0.67 -17.12
C GLN A 43 -6.35 0.66 -16.37
N HIS A 44 -6.31 1.79 -17.08
CA HIS A 44 -6.15 3.12 -16.48
C HIS A 44 -7.43 3.56 -15.76
N VAL A 45 -8.60 3.22 -16.31
CA VAL A 45 -9.91 3.50 -15.70
C VAL A 45 -10.05 2.74 -14.38
N LEU A 46 -9.59 1.49 -14.34
CA LEU A 46 -9.61 0.66 -13.14
C LEU A 46 -8.78 1.27 -12.00
N VAL A 47 -7.60 1.81 -12.33
CA VAL A 47 -6.71 2.46 -11.35
C VAL A 47 -7.36 3.73 -10.79
N VAL A 48 -7.90 4.60 -11.65
CA VAL A 48 -8.59 5.83 -11.21
C VAL A 48 -9.78 5.50 -10.31
N TYR A 49 -10.58 4.50 -10.68
CA TYR A 49 -11.75 4.10 -9.89
C TYR A 49 -11.34 3.57 -8.50
N ARG A 50 -10.23 2.85 -8.40
CA ARG A 50 -9.68 2.38 -7.11
C ARG A 50 -9.27 3.52 -6.21
N PHE A 51 -8.57 4.53 -6.74
CA PHE A 51 -8.19 5.70 -5.95
C PHE A 51 -9.42 6.49 -5.47
N ILE A 52 -10.43 6.68 -6.34
CA ILE A 52 -11.67 7.36 -5.97
C ILE A 52 -12.42 6.61 -4.86
N ILE A 53 -12.62 5.30 -5.02
CA ILE A 53 -13.28 4.48 -3.99
C ILE A 53 -12.47 4.50 -2.70
N ALA A 54 -11.14 4.34 -2.77
CA ALA A 54 -10.27 4.37 -1.61
C ALA A 54 -10.42 5.70 -0.87
N THR A 55 -10.37 6.82 -1.57
CA THR A 55 -10.58 8.16 -0.98
C THR A 55 -11.98 8.29 -0.37
N LEU A 56 -13.04 7.85 -1.06
CA LEU A 56 -14.41 7.94 -0.56
C LEU A 56 -14.64 7.09 0.68
N VAL A 57 -14.05 5.90 0.74
CA VAL A 57 -14.16 4.99 1.89
C VAL A 57 -13.32 5.51 3.04
N LEU A 58 -12.06 5.91 2.80
CA LEU A 58 -11.14 6.38 3.84
C LEU A 58 -11.50 7.76 4.39
N ALA A 59 -12.06 8.66 3.57
CA ALA A 59 -12.42 10.03 4.00
C ALA A 59 -13.31 10.09 5.26
N PRO A 60 -14.45 9.36 5.36
CA PRO A 60 -15.26 9.37 6.57
C PRO A 60 -14.53 8.75 7.77
N PHE A 61 -13.75 7.67 7.58
CA PHE A 61 -12.96 7.09 8.67
C PHE A 61 -11.89 8.05 9.18
N ALA A 62 -11.18 8.74 8.29
CA ALA A 62 -10.20 9.77 8.64
C ALA A 62 -10.86 10.95 9.39
N ILE A 63 -12.06 11.37 8.97
CA ILE A 63 -12.79 12.46 9.66
C ILE A 63 -13.24 12.05 11.07
N VAL A 64 -13.64 10.79 11.27
CA VAL A 64 -14.16 10.29 12.55
C VAL A 64 -13.04 9.90 13.52
N PHE A 65 -12.03 9.15 13.08
CA PHE A 65 -10.94 8.64 13.92
C PHE A 65 -9.82 9.67 14.15
N ASP A 66 -9.35 10.37 13.12
CA ASP A 66 -8.20 11.28 13.24
C ASP A 66 -8.56 12.66 13.77
N ARG A 67 -9.85 12.92 14.09
CA ARG A 67 -10.30 14.23 14.61
C ARG A 67 -9.56 14.67 15.88
N LYS A 68 -9.11 13.73 16.71
CA LYS A 68 -8.44 14.02 18.00
C LYS A 68 -6.91 14.11 17.90
N VAL A 69 -6.30 13.63 16.82
CA VAL A 69 -4.84 13.48 16.67
C VAL A 69 -4.28 14.41 15.60
N ARG A 70 -5.08 15.32 15.03
CA ARG A 70 -4.66 16.17 13.90
C ARG A 70 -3.42 17.02 14.23
N PRO A 71 -2.27 16.79 13.57
CA PRO A 71 -1.21 17.78 13.55
C PRO A 71 -1.69 18.99 12.73
N LYS A 72 -1.20 20.19 13.06
CA LYS A 72 -1.53 21.41 12.30
C LYS A 72 -1.09 21.21 10.84
N MET A 73 -2.04 21.14 9.91
CA MET A 73 -1.73 21.08 8.48
C MET A 73 -1.13 22.40 8.03
N THR A 74 0.19 22.44 7.86
CA THR A 74 0.89 23.51 7.14
C THR A 74 0.98 23.13 5.66
N LEU A 75 1.02 24.13 4.76
CA LEU A 75 1.14 23.89 3.32
C LEU A 75 2.35 23.01 2.97
N SER A 76 3.46 23.14 3.72
CA SER A 76 4.65 22.31 3.53
C SER A 76 4.36 20.81 3.78
N VAL A 77 3.66 20.48 4.88
CA VAL A 77 3.27 19.09 5.20
C VAL A 77 2.28 18.55 4.17
N PHE A 78 1.34 19.37 3.71
CA PHE A 78 0.41 18.98 2.65
C PHE A 78 1.14 18.64 1.35
N VAL A 79 2.09 19.48 0.93
CA VAL A 79 2.89 19.24 -0.27
C VAL A 79 3.76 18.00 -0.11
N GLN A 80 4.36 17.76 1.06
CA GLN A 80 5.13 16.55 1.33
C GLN A 80 4.27 15.28 1.22
N ILE A 81 3.07 15.27 1.84
CA ILE A 81 2.15 14.12 1.76
C ILE A 81 1.67 13.92 0.31
N ALA A 82 1.36 15.01 -0.40
CA ALA A 82 0.95 14.96 -1.80
C ALA A 82 2.08 14.41 -2.70
N LEU A 83 3.32 14.84 -2.48
CA LEU A 83 4.49 14.34 -3.20
C LEU A 83 4.74 12.87 -2.88
N LEU A 84 4.69 12.45 -1.61
CA LEU A 84 4.81 11.03 -1.23
C LEU A 84 3.71 10.18 -1.88
N GLY A 85 2.46 10.64 -1.83
CA GLY A 85 1.33 9.96 -2.46
C GLY A 85 1.36 9.94 -3.99
N LEU A 86 2.08 10.87 -4.64
CA LEU A 86 2.27 10.87 -6.09
C LEU A 86 3.49 10.02 -6.49
N LEU A 87 4.60 10.19 -5.78
CA LEU A 87 5.87 9.52 -6.08
C LEU A 87 5.82 8.04 -5.75
N GLU A 88 5.19 7.65 -4.64
CA GLU A 88 5.22 6.26 -4.21
C GLU A 88 4.23 5.42 -5.04
N PRO A 89 2.90 5.47 -4.87
CA PRO A 89 2.02 4.53 -5.57
C PRO A 89 1.85 4.82 -7.07
N ALA A 90 1.89 6.08 -7.51
CA ALA A 90 1.61 6.39 -8.93
C ALA A 90 2.82 6.10 -9.82
N ILE A 91 4.03 6.46 -9.39
CA ILE A 91 5.24 6.10 -10.12
C ILE A 91 5.52 4.60 -9.96
N ASP A 92 5.44 4.01 -8.75
CA ASP A 92 5.68 2.58 -8.55
C ASP A 92 4.79 1.73 -9.46
N GLN A 93 3.47 1.96 -9.47
CA GLN A 93 2.57 1.19 -10.34
C GLN A 93 2.87 1.42 -11.82
N THR A 94 3.12 2.66 -12.24
CA THR A 94 3.38 2.96 -13.66
C THR A 94 4.70 2.35 -14.14
N LEU A 95 5.76 2.46 -13.34
CA LEU A 95 7.06 1.87 -13.61
C LEU A 95 7.00 0.35 -13.54
N TYR A 96 6.24 -0.22 -12.62
CA TYR A 96 6.06 -1.67 -12.50
C TYR A 96 5.35 -2.26 -13.72
N TYR A 97 4.23 -1.67 -14.16
CA TYR A 97 3.54 -2.12 -15.37
C TYR A 97 4.39 -1.94 -16.64
N THR A 98 5.15 -0.84 -16.71
CA THR A 98 6.09 -0.60 -17.81
C THR A 98 7.25 -1.61 -17.76
N GLY A 99 7.79 -1.87 -16.57
CA GLY A 99 8.86 -2.83 -16.33
C GLY A 99 8.45 -4.26 -16.71
N ILE A 100 7.24 -4.70 -16.38
CA ILE A 100 6.72 -6.01 -16.81
C ILE A 100 6.47 -6.06 -18.33
N LYS A 101 6.25 -4.93 -18.99
CA LYS A 101 6.12 -4.89 -20.46
C LYS A 101 7.48 -5.11 -21.16
N TYR A 102 8.56 -4.64 -20.55
CA TYR A 102 9.93 -4.76 -21.11
C TYR A 102 10.76 -5.91 -20.51
N THR A 103 10.34 -6.47 -19.38
CA THR A 103 11.03 -7.53 -18.63
C THR A 103 10.10 -8.71 -18.39
N THR A 104 10.65 -9.86 -18.00
CA THR A 104 9.83 -11.01 -17.59
C THR A 104 9.41 -10.89 -16.13
N ALA A 105 8.30 -11.56 -15.78
CA ALA A 105 7.82 -11.64 -14.40
C ALA A 105 8.91 -12.15 -13.43
N THR A 106 9.83 -13.00 -13.91
CA THR A 106 10.97 -13.51 -13.15
C THR A 106 11.95 -12.40 -12.76
N VAL A 107 12.27 -11.48 -13.69
CA VAL A 107 13.17 -10.35 -13.43
C VAL A 107 12.53 -9.35 -12.46
N ALA A 108 11.24 -9.06 -12.64
CA ALA A 108 10.50 -8.21 -11.70
C ALA A 108 10.49 -8.80 -10.28
N THR A 109 10.26 -10.12 -10.16
CA THR A 109 10.28 -10.80 -8.86
C THR A 109 11.67 -10.81 -8.23
N ALA A 110 12.72 -11.00 -9.03
CA ALA A 110 14.10 -10.91 -8.56
C ALA A 110 14.42 -9.52 -8.00
N LEU A 111 14.02 -8.45 -8.69
CA LEU A 111 14.18 -7.07 -8.20
C LEU A 111 13.41 -6.83 -6.90
N CYS A 112 12.18 -7.35 -6.78
CA CYS A 112 11.39 -7.25 -5.55
C CYS A 112 12.08 -7.93 -4.35
N ASN A 113 12.87 -8.99 -4.58
CA ASN A 113 13.61 -9.65 -3.51
C ASN A 113 14.89 -8.89 -3.10
N VAL A 114 15.40 -8.00 -3.95
CA VAL A 114 16.58 -7.15 -3.66
C VAL A 114 16.16 -5.84 -2.98
N LEU A 115 14.89 -5.43 -3.07
CA LEU A 115 14.34 -4.24 -2.39
C LEU A 115 14.77 -4.13 -0.91
N PRO A 116 14.59 -5.18 -0.07
CA PRO A 116 15.02 -5.10 1.33
C PRO A 116 16.52 -4.81 1.49
N ALA A 117 17.37 -5.38 0.63
CA ALA A 117 18.81 -5.12 0.66
C ALA A 117 19.13 -3.67 0.31
N PHE A 118 18.45 -3.07 -0.67
CA PHE A 118 18.60 -1.64 -0.99
C PHE A 118 18.13 -0.74 0.16
N VAL A 119 17.02 -1.07 0.81
CA VAL A 119 16.55 -0.31 1.99
C VAL A 119 17.57 -0.37 3.12
N PHE A 120 18.17 -1.54 3.38
CA PHE A 120 19.25 -1.67 4.36
C PHE A 120 20.48 -0.84 4.01
N LEU A 121 20.91 -0.83 2.75
CA LEU A 121 22.05 -0.02 2.29
C LEU A 121 21.76 1.48 2.42
N LEU A 122 20.56 1.93 2.03
CA LEU A 122 20.15 3.32 2.20
C LEU A 122 20.10 3.72 3.68
N ALA A 123 19.53 2.87 4.54
CA ALA A 123 19.48 3.10 5.98
C ALA A 123 20.86 3.07 6.67
N TRP A 124 21.87 2.46 6.04
CA TRP A 124 23.25 2.49 6.50
C TRP A 124 23.98 3.77 6.07
N VAL A 125 23.66 4.27 4.88
CA VAL A 125 24.30 5.47 4.30
C VAL A 125 23.70 6.77 4.83
N CYS A 126 22.40 6.77 5.16
CA CYS A 126 21.68 7.89 5.76
C CYS A 126 21.73 7.85 7.30
#